data_AF-A0A933BM04-F1
#
_entry.id   AF-A0A933BM04-F1
#
_cell.length_a   1.000
_cell.length_b   1.000
_cell.length_c   1.000
_cell.angle_alpha   90.00
_cell.angle_beta   90.00
_cell.angle_gamma   90.00
#
_symmetry.space_group_name_H-M   'P 1'
#
loop_
_entity.id
_entity.type
_entity.pdbx_description
1 polymer ?
#
loop_
_entity_poly.entity_id
_entity_poly.type
_entity_poly.pdbx_seq_one_letter_code
_entity_poly.pdbx_strand_id
1 'polypeptide(L)'
;MGPKTRFFLSGWVALLLGIGMATATAGVVPEAVVDRAAREGTVRVIVQLRVSTRPEGELGSPDAVASQRQAIAAAQSAVLKELAGTSYRVIRTYETIPFLALEVSLGALQALEESALVMGVEEDRLDSPQRTPNRPAADKGRAPAGENSCIPR
;
A
#
# COMPACT_ATOMS: atom_id res chain seq x y z
N MET A 1 60.89 50.25 17.18
CA MET A 1 60.30 50.53 18.50
C MET A 1 59.18 49.52 18.74
N GLY A 2 59.14 48.84 19.89
CA GLY A 2 57.95 48.06 20.30
C GLY A 2 56.82 48.99 20.80
N PRO A 3 55.69 48.46 21.30
CA PRO A 3 55.68 47.36 22.26
C PRO A 3 54.85 46.12 21.86
N LYS A 4 55.02 45.08 22.66
CA LYS A 4 54.33 43.79 22.59
C LYS A 4 53.21 43.78 23.62
N THR A 5 52.05 43.21 23.30
CA THR A 5 51.11 42.72 24.32
C THR A 5 50.63 41.32 23.92
N ARG A 6 50.70 40.38 24.87
CA ARG A 6 50.28 38.97 24.76
C ARG A 6 49.26 38.68 25.87
N PHE A 7 48.71 37.45 25.87
CA PHE A 7 47.75 36.91 26.87
C PHE A 7 46.33 37.50 26.72
N PHE A 8 45.21 36.84 27.03
CA PHE A 8 44.83 35.50 27.53
C PHE A 8 43.33 35.27 27.13
N LEU A 9 42.59 34.16 27.28
CA LEU A 9 42.76 32.75 27.70
C LEU A 9 41.50 31.97 27.20
N SER A 10 41.57 30.64 27.00
CA SER A 10 40.44 29.71 26.64
C SER A 10 39.77 29.95 25.27
N GLY A 11 39.39 28.95 24.46
CA GLY A 11 39.36 27.50 24.65
C GLY A 11 37.94 26.98 24.87
N TRP A 12 37.21 26.65 23.79
CA TRP A 12 36.00 25.81 23.83
C TRP A 12 35.93 24.90 22.60
N VAL A 13 35.41 23.70 22.82
CA VAL A 13 35.36 22.57 21.87
C VAL A 13 34.07 22.58 21.06
N ALA A 14 34.15 22.24 19.77
CA ALA A 14 33.04 21.63 19.03
C ALA A 14 33.58 20.82 17.83
N LEU A 15 34.03 19.59 18.08
CA LEU A 15 34.24 18.60 17.01
C LEU A 15 32.85 18.21 16.47
N LEU A 16 32.46 18.75 15.31
CA LEU A 16 31.24 18.34 14.62
C LEU A 16 31.41 16.90 14.09
N LEU A 17 31.03 15.91 14.90
CA LEU A 17 30.73 14.58 14.41
C LEU A 17 29.59 14.72 13.39
N GLY A 18 29.89 14.44 12.13
CA GLY A 18 28.88 14.34 11.09
C GLY A 18 27.99 13.15 11.34
N ILE A 19 26.85 13.37 12.01
CA ILE A 19 25.76 12.40 12.06
C ILE A 19 25.16 12.33 10.66
N GLY A 20 25.67 11.40 9.85
CA GLY A 20 24.98 10.99 8.63
C GLY A 20 23.67 10.34 9.02
N MET A 21 22.56 11.07 8.93
CA MET A 21 21.24 10.45 8.97
C MET A 21 21.14 9.57 7.72
N ALA A 22 21.27 8.25 7.93
CA ALA A 22 20.92 7.29 6.91
C ALA A 22 19.42 7.42 6.64
N THR A 23 19.06 8.13 5.57
CA THR A 23 17.72 8.12 5.03
C THR A 23 17.47 6.73 4.49
N ALA A 24 16.81 5.89 5.28
CA ALA A 24 16.23 4.65 4.77
C ALA A 24 15.14 5.04 3.77
N THR A 25 15.49 5.07 2.49
CA THR A 25 14.51 5.03 1.41
C THR A 25 13.72 3.74 1.62
N ALA A 26 12.46 3.87 2.06
CA ALA A 26 11.55 2.76 2.04
C ALA A 26 11.39 2.31 0.58
N GLY A 27 11.73 1.04 0.31
CA GLY A 27 11.57 0.42 -1.00
C GLY A 27 10.11 0.31 -1.41
N VAL A 28 9.86 -0.15 -2.63
CA VAL A 28 8.49 -0.44 -3.09
C VAL A 28 7.92 -1.70 -2.43
N VAL A 29 8.77 -2.58 -1.92
CA VAL A 29 8.45 -3.78 -1.12
C VAL A 29 8.76 -3.52 0.37
N PRO A 30 7.74 -3.54 1.26
CA PRO A 30 7.96 -3.45 2.70
C PRO A 30 8.72 -4.65 3.26
N GLU A 31 9.64 -4.39 4.20
CA GLU A 31 10.46 -5.42 4.87
C GLU A 31 9.60 -6.53 5.49
N ALA A 32 8.44 -6.21 6.06
CA ALA A 32 7.50 -7.19 6.62
C ALA A 32 7.01 -8.24 5.60
N VAL A 33 6.92 -7.89 4.31
CA VAL A 33 6.53 -8.80 3.22
C VAL A 33 7.68 -9.74 2.87
N VAL A 34 8.91 -9.21 2.81
CA VAL A 34 10.16 -9.98 2.65
C VAL A 34 10.30 -11.01 3.77
N ASP A 35 10.12 -10.56 5.01
CA ASP A 35 10.13 -11.35 6.24
C ASP A 35 9.11 -12.51 6.22
N ARG A 36 7.91 -12.24 5.69
CA ARG A 36 6.85 -13.24 5.54
C ARG A 36 7.24 -14.30 4.51
N ALA A 37 7.72 -13.89 3.35
CA ALA A 37 8.21 -14.79 2.31
C ALA A 37 9.40 -15.64 2.77
N ALA A 38 10.32 -15.07 3.56
CA ALA A 38 11.46 -15.80 4.11
C ALA A 38 11.06 -16.91 5.11
N ARG A 39 9.96 -16.70 5.87
CA ARG A 39 9.44 -17.71 6.81
C ARG A 39 8.54 -18.76 6.16
N GLU A 40 7.76 -18.39 5.14
CA GLU A 40 6.70 -19.25 4.58
C GLU A 40 7.01 -19.75 3.16
N GLY A 41 8.12 -19.32 2.56
CA GLY A 41 8.55 -19.66 1.19
C GLY A 41 7.89 -18.77 0.13
N THR A 42 6.61 -18.47 0.28
CA THR A 42 5.85 -17.51 -0.53
C THR A 42 5.00 -16.57 0.33
N VAL A 43 4.59 -15.45 -0.24
CA VAL A 43 3.63 -14.50 0.35
C VAL A 43 2.66 -14.01 -0.72
N ARG A 44 1.40 -13.74 -0.34
CA ARG A 44 0.43 -13.12 -1.23
C ARG A 44 0.56 -11.59 -1.17
N VAL A 45 0.58 -10.95 -2.33
CA VAL A 45 0.74 -9.50 -2.46
C VAL A 45 -0.20 -8.89 -3.48
N ILE A 46 -0.56 -7.63 -3.25
CA ILE A 46 -1.12 -6.73 -4.24
C ILE A 46 0.02 -5.81 -4.73
N VAL A 47 0.28 -5.83 -6.04
CA VAL A 47 1.30 -5.00 -6.71
C VAL A 47 0.60 -3.87 -7.44
N GLN A 48 0.98 -2.62 -7.14
CA GLN A 48 0.56 -1.43 -7.87
C GLN A 48 1.55 -1.11 -9.00
N LEU A 49 1.04 -0.84 -10.20
CA LEU A 49 1.84 -0.55 -11.39
C LEU A 49 1.86 0.95 -11.72
N ARG A 50 2.97 1.39 -12.32
CA ARG A 50 3.24 2.78 -12.74
C ARG A 50 2.52 3.13 -14.05
N VAL A 51 1.20 3.06 -14.04
CA VAL A 51 0.33 3.42 -15.18
C VAL A 51 -0.60 4.55 -14.76
N SER A 52 -0.64 5.63 -15.55
CA SER A 52 -1.59 6.73 -15.34
C SER A 52 -2.97 6.32 -15.82
N THR A 53 -3.96 6.32 -14.93
CA THR A 53 -5.35 5.95 -15.22
C THR A 53 -6.33 7.01 -14.72
N ARG A 54 -7.53 7.07 -15.31
CA ARG A 54 -8.69 7.82 -14.81
C ARG A 54 -9.90 6.90 -14.66
N PRO A 55 -10.91 7.28 -13.86
CA PRO A 55 -12.19 6.58 -13.83
C PRO A 55 -12.76 6.49 -15.25
N GLU A 56 -13.15 5.29 -15.70
CA GLU A 56 -13.55 5.08 -17.10
C GLU A 56 -14.80 5.88 -17.50
N GLY A 57 -15.68 6.20 -16.54
CA GLY A 57 -16.83 7.09 -16.76
C GLY A 57 -16.47 8.57 -17.00
N GLU A 58 -15.22 8.97 -16.76
CA GLU A 58 -14.69 10.30 -17.08
C GLU A 58 -13.94 10.31 -18.43
N LEU A 59 -13.78 9.15 -19.09
CA LEU A 59 -13.15 9.05 -20.40
C LEU A 59 -14.17 9.39 -21.50
N GLY A 60 -13.83 10.36 -22.35
CA GLY A 60 -14.75 10.93 -23.34
C GLY A 60 -15.12 10.03 -24.53
N SER A 61 -14.57 8.82 -24.65
CA SER A 61 -14.91 7.87 -25.73
C SER A 61 -14.61 6.40 -25.35
N PRO A 62 -15.28 5.43 -25.98
CA PRO A 62 -14.93 4.00 -25.86
C PRO A 62 -13.48 3.69 -26.25
N ASP A 63 -12.93 4.39 -27.26
CA ASP A 63 -11.55 4.20 -27.70
C ASP A 63 -10.54 4.61 -26.62
N ALA A 64 -10.85 5.66 -25.84
CA ALA A 64 -10.03 6.06 -24.69
C ALA A 64 -10.05 5.02 -23.57
N VAL A 65 -11.21 4.39 -23.32
CA VAL A 65 -11.34 3.25 -22.39
C VAL A 65 -10.50 2.06 -22.86
N ALA A 66 -10.63 1.68 -24.13
CA ALA A 66 -9.86 0.59 -24.73
C ALA A 66 -8.34 0.83 -24.66
N SER A 67 -7.91 2.06 -24.95
CA SER A 67 -6.50 2.48 -24.86
C SER A 67 -5.97 2.40 -23.42
N GLN A 68 -6.74 2.85 -22.43
CA GLN A 68 -6.36 2.73 -21.01
C GLN A 68 -6.21 1.27 -20.58
N ARG A 69 -7.19 0.41 -20.90
CA ARG A 69 -7.13 -1.03 -20.58
C ARG A 69 -5.96 -1.73 -21.28
N GLN A 70 -5.66 -1.36 -22.53
CA GLN A 70 -4.49 -1.88 -23.24
C GLN A 70 -3.18 -1.45 -22.57
N ALA A 71 -3.06 -0.22 -22.09
CA ALA A 71 -1.89 0.25 -21.35
C ALA A 71 -1.70 -0.49 -20.01
N ILE A 72 -2.79 -0.73 -19.27
CA ILE A 72 -2.80 -1.56 -18.04
C ILE A 72 -2.30 -2.98 -18.36
N ALA A 73 -2.91 -3.64 -19.34
CA ALA A 73 -2.58 -5.02 -19.72
C ALA A 73 -1.13 -5.16 -20.23
N ALA A 74 -0.61 -4.14 -20.94
CA ALA A 74 0.78 -4.11 -21.39
C ALA A 74 1.76 -4.01 -20.21
N ALA A 75 1.49 -3.13 -19.24
CA ALA A 75 2.33 -2.98 -18.04
C ALA A 75 2.30 -4.24 -17.16
N GLN A 76 1.12 -4.84 -16.97
CA GLN A 76 0.96 -6.13 -16.28
C GLN A 76 1.78 -7.23 -16.97
N SER A 77 1.68 -7.34 -18.29
CA SER A 77 2.43 -8.32 -19.08
C SER A 77 3.94 -8.08 -19.06
N ALA A 78 4.39 -6.85 -18.85
CA ALA A 78 5.81 -6.51 -18.75
C ALA A 78 6.38 -6.92 -17.38
N VAL A 79 5.72 -6.60 -16.27
CA VAL A 79 6.13 -7.06 -14.93
C VAL A 79 6.16 -8.59 -14.85
N LEU A 80 5.15 -9.29 -15.39
CA LEU A 80 5.16 -10.76 -15.40
C LEU A 80 6.32 -11.38 -16.21
N LYS A 81 6.92 -10.64 -17.15
CA LYS A 81 8.15 -11.04 -17.85
C LYS A 81 9.41 -10.75 -17.02
N GLU A 82 9.44 -9.65 -16.27
CA GLU A 82 10.54 -9.35 -15.33
C GLU A 82 10.62 -10.40 -14.21
N LEU A 83 9.48 -10.97 -13.80
CA LEU A 83 9.43 -12.08 -12.86
C LEU A 83 9.82 -13.45 -13.46
N ALA A 84 10.07 -13.56 -14.77
CA ALA A 84 10.40 -14.84 -15.39
C ALA A 84 11.71 -15.42 -14.84
N GLY A 85 11.71 -16.71 -14.48
CA GLY A 85 12.83 -17.36 -13.80
C GLY A 85 12.76 -17.29 -12.27
N THR A 86 11.86 -16.50 -11.69
CA THR A 86 11.51 -16.53 -10.26
C THR A 86 10.30 -17.45 -10.00
N SER A 87 10.02 -17.76 -8.74
CA SER A 87 8.81 -18.52 -8.36
C SER A 87 7.69 -17.55 -8.02
N TYR A 88 6.63 -17.55 -8.84
CA TYR A 88 5.41 -16.78 -8.60
C TYR A 88 4.18 -17.49 -9.17
N ARG A 89 2.99 -17.07 -8.73
CA ARG A 89 1.68 -17.43 -9.28
C ARG A 89 0.81 -16.19 -9.40
N VAL A 90 0.15 -16.01 -10.54
CA VAL A 90 -0.87 -14.97 -10.69
C VAL A 90 -2.16 -15.43 -10.00
N ILE A 91 -2.62 -14.67 -9.01
CA ILE A 91 -3.91 -14.88 -8.33
C ILE A 91 -5.00 -14.11 -9.07
N ARG A 92 -4.72 -12.86 -9.46
CA ARG A 92 -5.67 -12.02 -10.20
C ARG A 92 -4.98 -10.94 -11.03
N THR A 93 -5.48 -10.75 -12.24
CA THR A 93 -5.21 -9.58 -13.08
C THR A 93 -6.41 -8.65 -13.03
N TYR A 94 -6.19 -7.35 -12.86
CA TYR A 94 -7.26 -6.35 -12.81
C TYR A 94 -7.34 -5.62 -14.16
N GLU A 95 -8.51 -5.61 -14.80
CA GLU A 95 -8.66 -5.07 -16.16
C GLU A 95 -8.69 -3.54 -16.20
N THR A 96 -9.38 -2.92 -15.25
CA THR A 96 -9.71 -1.48 -15.25
C THR A 96 -8.83 -0.63 -14.33
N ILE A 97 -8.01 -1.26 -13.49
CA ILE A 97 -7.10 -0.61 -12.54
C ILE A 97 -5.70 -1.24 -12.62
N PRO A 98 -4.61 -0.46 -12.42
CA PRO A 98 -3.24 -0.90 -12.71
C PRO A 98 -2.64 -1.74 -11.57
N PHE A 99 -3.24 -2.90 -11.30
CA PHE A 99 -2.84 -3.79 -10.20
C PHE A 99 -2.69 -5.24 -10.64
N LEU A 100 -1.91 -6.02 -9.89
CA LEU A 100 -1.83 -7.48 -9.93
C LEU A 100 -1.97 -8.03 -8.51
N ALA A 101 -2.70 -9.13 -8.33
CA ALA A 101 -2.61 -9.95 -7.12
C ALA A 101 -1.76 -11.18 -7.44
N LEU A 102 -0.66 -11.37 -6.72
CA LEU A 102 0.33 -12.42 -6.95
C LEU A 102 0.60 -13.19 -5.65
N GLU A 103 0.99 -14.45 -5.79
CA GLU A 103 1.74 -15.18 -4.76
C GLU A 103 3.19 -15.22 -5.24
N VAL A 104 4.14 -14.78 -4.40
CA VAL A 104 5.53 -14.51 -4.79
C VAL A 104 6.52 -15.09 -3.78
N SER A 105 7.64 -15.62 -4.27
CA SER A 105 8.79 -15.98 -3.45
C SER A 105 9.71 -14.78 -3.19
N LEU A 106 10.72 -14.97 -2.32
CA LEU A 106 11.72 -13.94 -2.02
C LEU A 106 12.43 -13.40 -3.28
N GLY A 107 12.79 -14.28 -4.23
CA GLY A 107 13.43 -13.85 -5.49
C GLY A 107 12.49 -13.07 -6.40
N ALA A 108 11.18 -13.36 -6.37
CA ALA A 108 10.17 -12.59 -7.08
C ALA A 108 9.95 -11.21 -6.42
N LEU A 109 9.99 -11.12 -5.09
CA LEU A 109 9.95 -9.83 -4.38
C LEU A 109 11.16 -8.94 -4.74
N GLN A 110 12.37 -9.50 -4.82
CA GLN A 110 13.54 -8.74 -5.27
C GLN A 110 13.36 -8.19 -6.70
N ALA A 111 12.84 -9.01 -7.63
CA ALA A 111 12.56 -8.56 -8.99
C ALA A 111 11.46 -7.47 -9.05
N LEU A 112 10.48 -7.48 -8.13
CA LEU A 112 9.51 -6.38 -7.99
C LEU A 112 10.14 -5.09 -7.43
N GLU A 113 11.08 -5.20 -6.49
CA GLU A 113 11.81 -4.05 -5.92
C GLU A 113 12.69 -3.36 -6.97
N GLU A 114 13.33 -4.14 -7.83
CA GLU A 114 14.19 -3.64 -8.92
C GLU A 114 13.39 -3.11 -10.13
N SER A 115 12.07 -3.33 -10.19
CA SER A 115 11.23 -2.99 -11.35
C SER A 115 10.85 -1.51 -11.42
N ALA A 116 11.28 -0.84 -12.49
CA ALA A 116 10.85 0.50 -12.85
C ALA A 116 9.35 0.61 -13.23
N LEU A 117 8.62 -0.51 -13.29
CA LEU A 117 7.18 -0.56 -13.56
C LEU A 117 6.34 -0.66 -12.28
N VAL A 118 6.92 -1.01 -11.14
CA VAL A 118 6.21 -1.18 -9.85
C VAL A 118 6.22 0.13 -9.05
N MET A 119 5.06 0.55 -8.55
CA MET A 119 4.91 1.70 -7.64
C MET A 119 4.91 1.32 -6.16
N GLY A 120 4.45 0.12 -5.83
CA GLY A 120 4.33 -0.35 -4.46
C GLY A 120 3.82 -1.80 -4.41
N VAL A 121 4.11 -2.48 -3.31
CA VAL A 121 3.71 -3.86 -3.02
C VAL A 121 3.16 -3.92 -1.60
N GLU A 122 1.96 -4.47 -1.43
CA GLU A 122 1.30 -4.62 -0.13
C GLU A 122 0.94 -6.10 0.12
N GLU A 123 0.92 -6.55 1.37
CA GLU A 123 0.52 -7.93 1.72
C GLU A 123 -1.00 -8.11 1.51
N ASP A 124 -1.41 -9.12 0.74
CA ASP A 124 -2.81 -9.44 0.46
C ASP A 124 -3.42 -10.23 1.64
N ARG A 125 -3.80 -9.47 2.69
CA ARG A 125 -4.34 -9.98 3.95
C ARG A 125 -5.86 -9.86 4.01
N LEU A 126 -6.48 -10.77 4.76
CA LEU A 126 -7.88 -10.62 5.16
C LEU A 126 -7.98 -9.67 6.35
N ASP A 127 -8.55 -8.49 6.13
CA ASP A 127 -8.98 -7.62 7.21
C ASP A 127 -10.21 -8.17 7.93
N SER A 128 -10.29 -7.90 9.24
CA SER A 128 -11.48 -8.21 10.03
C SER A 128 -12.68 -7.37 9.55
N PRO A 129 -13.92 -7.91 9.60
CA PRO A 129 -15.10 -7.15 9.20
C PRO A 129 -15.21 -5.82 9.94
N GLN A 130 -15.14 -4.71 9.21
CA GLN A 130 -15.33 -3.38 9.76
C GLN A 130 -16.75 -3.28 10.32
N ARG A 131 -16.88 -3.23 11.66
CA ARG A 131 -18.16 -3.05 12.32
C ARG A 131 -18.69 -1.67 11.96
N THR A 132 -19.69 -1.61 11.09
CA THR A 132 -20.40 -0.36 10.80
C THR A 132 -20.96 0.25 12.10
N PRO A 133 -20.56 1.48 12.48
CA PRO A 133 -21.24 2.19 13.54
C PRO A 133 -22.67 2.52 13.08
N ASN A 134 -23.64 2.32 13.97
CA ASN A 134 -25.06 2.62 13.77
C ASN A 134 -25.79 1.87 12.64
N ARG A 135 -25.98 0.55 12.82
CA ARG A 135 -27.30 -0.04 12.52
C ARG A 135 -28.13 -0.03 13.82
N PRO A 136 -29.20 0.77 13.94
CA PRO A 136 -30.06 0.69 15.12
C PRO A 136 -30.64 -0.73 15.22
N ALA A 137 -30.69 -1.26 16.44
CA ALA A 137 -31.28 -2.58 16.67
C ALA A 137 -32.75 -2.55 16.22
N ALA A 138 -33.17 -3.55 15.45
CA ALA A 138 -34.57 -3.71 15.10
C ALA A 138 -35.36 -3.94 16.39
N ASP A 139 -36.24 -2.99 16.72
CA ASP A 139 -37.10 -3.08 17.90
C ASP A 139 -38.00 -4.31 17.80
N LYS A 140 -37.74 -5.30 18.66
CA LYS A 140 -38.59 -6.49 18.83
C LYS A 140 -39.59 -6.33 19.98
N GLY A 141 -39.80 -5.11 20.46
CA GLY A 141 -40.45 -4.75 21.71
C GLY A 141 -41.85 -4.15 21.60
N ARG A 142 -42.67 -4.52 20.59
CA ARG A 142 -44.11 -4.19 20.63
C ARG A 142 -45.04 -5.39 20.52
N ALA A 143 -45.26 -6.04 21.65
CA ALA A 143 -46.47 -6.80 21.88
C ALA A 143 -47.71 -5.87 21.86
N PRO A 144 -48.85 -6.29 21.31
CA PRO A 144 -50.10 -5.55 21.45
C PRO A 144 -50.61 -5.69 22.89
N ALA A 145 -50.54 -4.61 23.66
CA ALA A 145 -51.23 -4.52 24.94
C ALA A 145 -52.74 -4.45 24.67
N GLY A 146 -53.44 -5.54 24.94
CA GLY A 146 -54.89 -5.53 25.04
C GLY A 146 -55.36 -4.95 26.38
N GLU A 147 -56.66 -4.61 26.36
CA GLU A 147 -57.59 -4.76 27.48
C GLU A 147 -58.01 -3.54 28.34
N ASN A 148 -59.21 -3.06 28.00
CA ASN A 148 -60.36 -2.74 28.86
C ASN A 148 -60.43 -1.51 29.81
N SER A 149 -61.54 -0.78 29.60
CA SER A 149 -62.47 -0.21 30.61
C SER A 149 -62.13 1.12 31.31
N CYS A 150 -62.93 2.16 31.05
CA CYS A 150 -63.97 2.62 31.98
C CYS A 150 -64.78 3.84 31.46
N ILE A 151 -66.10 3.80 31.64
CA ILE A 151 -67.10 4.88 31.44
C ILE A 151 -67.30 5.59 32.80
N PRO A 152 -67.34 6.95 32.90
CA PRO A 152 -68.62 7.67 33.09
C PRO A 152 -68.62 9.15 32.58
N ARG A 153 -69.73 9.89 32.47
CA ARG A 153 -71.18 9.63 32.64
C ARG A 153 -71.94 10.13 31.41
#